data_AF-A0A966M6T7-F1
#
_entry.id   AF-A0A966M6T7-F1
#
_cell.length_a   1.000
_cell.length_b   1.000
_cell.length_c   1.000
_cell.angle_alpha   90.00
_cell.angle_beta   90.00
_cell.angle_gamma   90.00
#
_symmetry.space_group_name_H-M   'P 1'
#
loop_
_entity.id
_entity.type
_entity.pdbx_description
1 polymer ?
#
loop_
_entity_poly.entity_id
_entity_poly.type
_entity_poly.pdbx_seq_one_letter_code
_entity_poly.pdbx_strand_id
1 'polypeptide(L)'
;MISRFGIVDISPTTYFGGEFIGAKAVVDEAIAISATIIREGHEGFDAFAVLVDENGKISSREKMLELWPNSQRFQAHLRPKALGNWSFYIEVTSENPGEFAKSLVAKSESYPIKVERERALIGNWYEFFPRSEGAIKNSDGSITSGNFRSAADRIADVAKMGFDVLYLPPIHPIGYSHRKGKNNSLSAGPLDPGVPWAIGNESGGHDAINPELGDFDDFKFFLKVATKNNIEVALDLALQCSPDHPWVKTNPEWFTKRADGSIAYAENPPKKYQDIYPLNFDNDYPGLFAEIYRVVTLWI
;
A
#
# COMPACT_ATOMS: atom_id res chain seq x y z
N MET A 1 14.64 17.29 -26.19
CA MET A 1 14.93 18.14 -27.37
C MET A 1 13.78 19.14 -27.48
N ILE A 2 14.03 20.46 -27.48
CA ILE A 2 12.95 21.46 -27.51
C ILE A 2 12.41 21.55 -28.94
N SER A 3 11.11 21.32 -29.11
CA SER A 3 10.42 21.46 -30.40
C SER A 3 10.18 22.93 -30.73
N ARG A 4 9.46 23.22 -31.83
CA ARG A 4 9.04 24.59 -32.18
C ARG A 4 8.17 25.25 -31.08
N PHE A 5 7.60 24.45 -30.18
CA PHE A 5 7.01 24.89 -28.92
C PHE A 5 7.85 24.37 -27.76
N GLY A 6 8.13 25.24 -26.80
CA GLY A 6 8.73 24.87 -25.52
C GLY A 6 7.66 24.33 -24.58
N ILE A 7 7.48 23.01 -24.56
CA ILE A 7 6.60 22.32 -23.62
C ILE A 7 7.46 21.80 -22.47
N VAL A 8 7.41 22.46 -21.31
CA VAL A 8 8.32 22.20 -20.19
C VAL A 8 7.56 22.18 -18.86
N ASP A 9 8.26 21.74 -17.80
CA ASP A 9 7.72 21.72 -16.43
C ASP A 9 6.38 20.96 -16.31
N ILE A 10 6.29 19.81 -16.98
CA ILE A 10 5.07 19.00 -17.05
C ILE A 10 4.80 18.33 -15.70
N SER A 11 3.56 18.41 -15.23
CA SER A 11 3.10 17.87 -13.95
C SER A 11 1.72 17.21 -14.08
N PRO A 12 1.43 16.12 -13.34
CA PRO A 12 2.30 15.45 -12.38
C PRO A 12 3.31 14.53 -13.07
N THR A 13 4.56 14.59 -12.64
CA THR A 13 5.61 13.67 -13.08
C THR A 13 6.44 13.25 -11.87
N THR A 14 6.91 12.01 -11.87
CA THR A 14 7.84 11.49 -10.85
C THR A 14 8.96 10.79 -11.58
N TYR A 15 10.21 11.21 -11.34
CA TYR A 15 11.38 10.60 -11.95
C TYR A 15 12.22 9.95 -10.86
N PHE A 16 12.38 8.63 -10.94
CA PHE A 16 13.12 7.85 -9.95
C PHE A 16 13.79 6.67 -10.65
N GLY A 17 15.02 6.32 -10.26
CA GLY A 17 15.73 5.17 -10.82
C GLY A 17 16.12 5.29 -12.30
N GLY A 18 16.04 6.47 -12.91
CA GLY A 18 16.37 6.68 -14.33
C GLY A 18 15.16 6.57 -15.27
N GLU A 19 13.94 6.47 -14.75
CA GLU A 19 12.71 6.41 -15.52
C GLU A 19 11.60 7.27 -14.89
N PHE A 20 10.57 7.59 -15.69
CA PHE A 20 9.35 8.17 -15.15
C PHE A 20 8.50 7.07 -14.50
N ILE A 21 8.21 7.25 -13.21
CA ILE A 21 7.27 6.41 -12.48
C ILE A 21 5.88 7.01 -12.62
N GLY A 22 4.89 6.14 -12.81
CA GLY A 22 3.51 6.55 -13.06
C GLY A 22 2.94 7.39 -11.93
N ALA A 23 2.41 8.57 -12.26
CA ALA A 23 1.57 9.32 -11.32
C ALA A 23 0.40 8.41 -10.88
N LYS A 24 0.02 8.44 -9.61
CA LYS A 24 -1.04 7.57 -9.09
C LYS A 24 -2.40 8.23 -9.21
N ALA A 25 -3.41 7.43 -9.52
CA ALA A 25 -4.80 7.81 -9.48
C ALA A 25 -5.70 6.60 -9.19
N VAL A 26 -6.96 6.83 -8.85
CA VAL A 26 -8.01 5.81 -8.89
C VAL A 26 -8.93 6.00 -10.09
N VAL A 27 -9.71 4.95 -10.41
CA VAL A 27 -10.72 5.02 -11.47
C VAL A 27 -11.62 6.24 -11.27
N ASP A 28 -11.89 6.97 -12.36
CA ASP A 28 -12.71 8.18 -12.42
C ASP A 28 -12.21 9.43 -11.68
N GLU A 29 -11.06 9.35 -11.00
CA GLU A 29 -10.38 10.50 -10.39
C GLU A 29 -9.97 11.52 -11.47
N ALA A 30 -10.19 12.81 -11.19
CA ALA A 30 -9.72 13.89 -12.03
C ALA A 30 -8.28 14.26 -11.67
N ILE A 31 -7.37 14.06 -12.61
CA ILE A 31 -5.96 14.38 -12.45
C ILE A 31 -5.69 15.72 -13.15
N ALA A 32 -5.21 16.71 -12.40
CA ALA A 32 -4.83 18.00 -12.95
C ALA A 32 -3.49 17.88 -13.69
N ILE A 33 -3.54 17.95 -15.02
CA ILE A 33 -2.36 17.94 -15.89
C ILE A 33 -1.98 19.36 -16.23
N SER A 34 -0.73 19.74 -15.97
CA SER A 34 -0.25 21.09 -16.26
C SER A 34 1.12 21.10 -16.92
N ALA A 35 1.38 22.16 -17.70
CA ALA A 35 2.65 22.38 -18.37
C ALA A 35 2.88 23.88 -18.58
N THR A 36 4.14 24.27 -18.63
CA THR A 36 4.55 25.60 -19.09
C THR A 36 4.79 25.53 -20.59
N ILE A 37 4.05 26.32 -21.35
CA ILE A 37 4.05 26.25 -22.82
C ILE A 37 4.43 27.62 -23.39
N ILE A 38 5.58 27.67 -24.04
CA ILE A 38 6.12 28.87 -24.66
C ILE A 38 6.28 28.68 -26.18
N ARG A 39 6.14 29.78 -26.91
CA ARG A 39 6.30 29.88 -28.36
C ARG A 39 7.13 31.13 -28.68
N GLU A 40 7.90 31.08 -29.75
CA GLU A 40 8.47 32.26 -30.41
C GLU A 40 7.42 32.94 -31.32
N GLY A 41 7.41 34.28 -31.37
CA GLY A 41 6.42 35.06 -32.12
C GLY A 41 5.24 35.55 -31.28
N HIS A 42 4.19 36.03 -31.94
CA HIS A 42 3.00 36.63 -31.31
C HIS A 42 1.69 35.89 -31.62
N GLU A 43 1.76 34.82 -32.41
CA GLU A 43 0.60 34.05 -32.84
C GLU A 43 0.10 33.11 -31.73
N GLY A 44 -1.23 33.00 -31.62
CA GLY A 44 -1.88 32.10 -30.67
C GLY A 44 -1.67 30.61 -30.99
N PHE A 45 -1.83 29.78 -29.97
CA PHE A 45 -1.82 28.33 -30.07
C PHE A 45 -2.92 27.75 -29.18
N ASP A 46 -3.30 26.51 -29.46
CA ASP A 46 -4.12 25.70 -28.57
C ASP A 46 -3.26 24.59 -27.96
N ALA A 47 -3.44 24.35 -26.67
CA ALA A 47 -2.78 23.28 -25.94
C ALA A 47 -3.81 22.26 -25.45
N PHE A 48 -3.44 20.99 -25.46
CA PHE A 48 -4.30 19.88 -25.07
C PHE A 48 -3.52 18.88 -24.21
N ALA A 49 -4.16 18.38 -23.16
CA ALA A 49 -3.72 17.19 -22.46
C ALA A 49 -4.41 15.98 -23.10
N VAL A 50 -3.64 14.99 -23.51
CA VAL A 50 -4.15 13.79 -24.19
C VAL A 50 -3.97 12.59 -23.29
N LEU A 51 -5.06 11.89 -22.97
CA LEU A 51 -5.06 10.66 -22.19
C LEU A 51 -5.03 9.45 -23.13
N VAL A 52 -4.14 8.50 -22.82
CA VAL A 52 -3.94 7.28 -23.60
C VAL A 52 -4.11 6.07 -22.68
N ASP A 53 -4.91 5.09 -23.11
CA ASP A 53 -5.12 3.85 -22.39
C ASP A 53 -3.94 2.86 -22.56
N GLU A 54 -4.03 1.72 -21.87
CA GLU A 54 -2.99 0.69 -21.88
C GLU A 54 -2.71 0.07 -23.26
N ASN A 55 -3.67 0.18 -24.19
CA ASN A 55 -3.55 -0.32 -25.57
C ASN A 55 -3.00 0.74 -26.53
N GLY A 56 -2.61 1.91 -26.02
CA GLY A 56 -2.13 3.02 -26.83
C GLY A 56 -3.24 3.81 -27.53
N LYS A 57 -4.52 3.58 -27.21
CA LYS A 57 -5.64 4.30 -27.79
C LYS A 57 -5.88 5.59 -27.02
N ILE A 58 -6.09 6.68 -27.76
CA ILE A 58 -6.49 7.96 -27.17
C ILE A 58 -7.90 7.82 -26.57
N SER A 59 -7.99 7.99 -25.26
CA SER A 59 -9.23 7.94 -24.50
C SER A 59 -9.91 9.30 -24.44
N SER A 60 -9.14 10.36 -24.17
CA SER A 60 -9.65 11.74 -24.17
C SER A 60 -8.57 12.74 -24.60
N ARG A 61 -9.02 13.92 -25.05
CA ARG A 61 -8.19 15.04 -25.47
C ARG A 61 -8.83 16.32 -24.96
N GLU A 62 -8.28 16.87 -23.89
CA GLU A 62 -8.88 17.98 -23.15
C GLU A 62 -8.12 19.27 -23.42
N LYS A 63 -8.85 20.34 -23.75
CA LYS A 63 -8.24 21.66 -23.98
C LYS A 63 -7.67 22.19 -22.67
N MET A 64 -6.42 22.61 -22.70
CA MET A 64 -5.76 23.23 -21.56
C MET A 64 -6.03 24.73 -21.56
N LEU A 65 -6.29 25.28 -20.37
CA LEU A 65 -6.52 26.69 -20.15
C LEU A 65 -5.33 27.28 -19.39
N GLU A 66 -4.96 28.51 -19.72
CA GLU A 66 -3.95 29.23 -18.95
C GLU A 66 -4.48 29.49 -17.53
N LEU A 67 -3.72 29.10 -16.50
CA LEU A 67 -4.14 29.18 -15.09
C LEU A 67 -4.27 30.63 -14.63
N TRP A 68 -3.33 31.48 -15.05
CA TRP A 68 -3.33 32.91 -14.77
C TRP A 68 -2.90 33.68 -16.01
N PRO A 69 -3.42 34.90 -16.23
CA PRO A 69 -3.04 35.72 -17.38
C PRO A 69 -1.53 35.91 -17.46
N ASN A 70 -0.94 35.60 -18.62
CA ASN A 70 0.49 35.75 -18.91
C ASN A 70 1.42 34.89 -18.05
N SER A 71 0.93 33.79 -17.48
CA SER A 71 1.76 32.83 -16.75
C SER A 71 2.45 31.82 -17.66
N GLN A 72 1.93 31.66 -18.89
CA GLN A 72 2.28 30.58 -19.80
C GLN A 72 2.08 29.18 -19.18
N ARG A 73 1.35 29.09 -18.05
CA ARG A 73 1.09 27.86 -17.34
C ARG A 73 -0.31 27.39 -17.68
N PHE A 74 -0.41 26.25 -18.35
CA PHE A 74 -1.67 25.71 -18.83
C PHE A 74 -2.07 24.49 -18.00
N GLN A 75 -3.36 24.26 -17.81
CA GLN A 75 -3.90 23.10 -17.13
C GLN A 75 -5.16 22.55 -17.80
N ALA A 76 -5.31 21.23 -17.80
CA ALA A 76 -6.56 20.51 -18.03
C ALA A 76 -6.72 19.39 -17.00
N HIS A 77 -7.90 18.78 -16.93
CA HIS A 77 -8.13 17.61 -16.07
C HIS A 77 -8.38 16.38 -16.92
N LEU A 78 -7.64 15.30 -16.68
CA LEU A 78 -7.85 14.00 -17.31
C LEU A 78 -8.51 13.04 -16.32
N ARG A 79 -9.34 12.11 -16.82
CA ARG A 79 -10.06 11.12 -16.00
C ARG A 79 -9.94 9.72 -16.59
N PRO A 80 -8.97 8.90 -16.13
CA PRO A 80 -8.89 7.49 -16.49
C PRO A 80 -10.14 6.73 -16.07
N LYS A 81 -10.64 5.86 -16.94
CA LYS A 81 -11.96 5.21 -16.78
C LYS A 81 -11.90 3.74 -16.39
N ALA A 82 -10.70 3.18 -16.28
CA ALA A 82 -10.50 1.79 -15.92
C ALA A 82 -9.18 1.60 -15.18
N LEU A 83 -9.08 0.50 -14.44
CA LEU A 83 -7.82 0.04 -13.84
C LEU A 83 -6.76 -0.17 -14.93
N GLY A 84 -5.49 0.05 -14.58
CA GLY A 84 -4.39 -0.32 -15.47
C GLY A 84 -3.29 0.72 -15.54
N ASN A 85 -2.42 0.55 -16.54
CA ASN A 85 -1.35 1.49 -16.83
C ASN A 85 -1.80 2.41 -17.95
N TRP A 86 -1.91 3.68 -17.64
CA TRP A 86 -2.30 4.74 -18.57
C TRP A 86 -1.10 5.63 -18.85
N SER A 87 -1.23 6.54 -19.80
CA SER A 87 -0.27 7.61 -19.97
C SER A 87 -0.92 8.89 -20.47
N PHE A 88 -0.22 10.00 -20.34
CA PHE A 88 -0.64 11.25 -20.93
C PHE A 88 0.52 11.94 -21.63
N TYR A 89 0.20 12.79 -22.60
CA TYR A 89 1.15 13.72 -23.19
C TYR A 89 0.45 15.05 -23.47
N ILE A 90 1.26 16.09 -23.68
CA ILE A 90 0.78 17.41 -24.07
C ILE A 90 0.91 17.55 -25.58
N GLU A 91 -0.16 17.98 -26.22
CA GLU A 91 -0.20 18.32 -27.64
C GLU A 91 -0.44 19.82 -27.80
N VAL A 92 0.40 20.49 -28.59
CA VAL A 92 0.23 21.90 -28.93
C VAL A 92 0.00 22.03 -30.42
N THR A 93 -1.09 22.71 -30.79
CA THR A 93 -1.46 22.97 -32.18
C THR A 93 -1.50 24.46 -32.44
N SER A 94 -1.12 24.88 -33.64
CA SER A 94 -1.33 26.25 -34.08
C SER A 94 -1.53 26.33 -35.58
N GLU A 95 -2.36 27.28 -35.98
CA GLU A 95 -2.55 27.66 -37.38
C GLU A 95 -1.86 28.99 -37.63
N ASN A 96 -0.93 29.00 -38.59
CA ASN A 96 -0.34 30.25 -39.06
C ASN A 96 -1.21 30.82 -40.19
N PRO A 97 -1.85 31.99 -40.02
CA PRO A 97 -2.59 32.62 -41.10
C PRO A 97 -1.64 33.22 -42.15
N GLY A 98 -2.05 33.23 -43.42
CA GLY A 98 -1.32 33.86 -44.52
C GLY A 98 -1.20 33.00 -45.78
N GLU A 99 -0.48 33.51 -46.78
CA GLU A 99 -0.31 32.88 -48.11
C GLU A 99 0.40 31.50 -48.06
N PHE A 100 1.07 31.20 -46.94
CA PHE A 100 1.69 29.90 -46.63
C PHE A 100 1.08 29.27 -45.38
N ALA A 101 -0.25 29.18 -45.32
CA ALA A 101 -0.96 28.57 -44.20
C ALA A 101 -0.40 27.17 -43.89
N LYS A 102 0.07 26.98 -42.66
CA LYS A 102 0.59 25.71 -42.15
C LYS A 102 0.01 25.43 -40.78
N SER A 103 -0.51 24.22 -40.61
CA SER A 103 -0.83 23.67 -39.30
C SER A 103 0.44 23.10 -38.68
N LEU A 104 0.74 23.52 -37.45
CA LEU A 104 1.87 23.04 -36.67
C LEU A 104 1.34 22.19 -35.52
N VAL A 105 1.95 21.02 -35.30
CA VAL A 105 1.66 20.14 -34.17
C VAL A 105 2.97 19.78 -33.48
N ALA A 106 3.02 19.95 -32.16
CA ALA A 106 4.11 19.48 -31.32
C ALA A 106 3.56 18.61 -30.18
N LYS A 107 4.34 17.61 -29.76
CA LYS A 107 3.99 16.71 -28.67
C LYS A 107 5.14 16.64 -27.67
N SER A 108 4.81 16.54 -26.39
CA SER A 108 5.78 16.15 -25.35
C SER A 108 6.11 14.65 -25.45
N GLU A 109 7.00 14.19 -24.58
CA GLU A 109 7.10 12.77 -24.23
C GLU A 109 5.80 12.29 -23.57
N SER A 110 5.64 10.96 -23.49
CA SER A 110 4.52 10.33 -22.79
C SER A 110 4.89 10.05 -21.34
N TYR A 111 4.00 10.39 -20.41
CA TYR A 111 4.20 10.26 -18.98
C TYR A 111 3.22 9.23 -18.40
N PRO A 112 3.70 8.23 -17.64
CA PRO A 112 2.85 7.15 -17.14
C PRO A 112 1.89 7.62 -16.04
N ILE A 113 0.74 6.94 -15.94
CA ILE A 113 -0.23 7.03 -14.86
C ILE A 113 -0.57 5.60 -14.42
N LYS A 114 -0.48 5.31 -13.13
CA LYS A 114 -0.94 4.04 -12.54
C LYS A 114 -2.33 4.24 -11.94
N VAL A 115 -3.33 3.57 -12.53
CA VAL A 115 -4.73 3.67 -12.09
C VAL A 115 -5.10 2.44 -11.27
N GLU A 116 -5.43 2.69 -10.00
CA GLU A 116 -5.77 1.69 -9.00
C GLU A 116 -7.29 1.70 -8.70
N ARG A 117 -7.77 0.74 -7.92
CA ARG A 117 -9.19 0.65 -7.52
C ARG A 117 -9.57 1.78 -6.57
N GLU A 118 -10.85 2.16 -6.55
CA GLU A 118 -11.37 3.26 -5.70
C GLU A 118 -10.91 3.17 -4.23
N ARG A 119 -10.96 1.95 -3.66
CA ARG A 119 -10.56 1.69 -2.27
C ARG A 119 -9.10 2.02 -1.93
N ALA A 120 -8.22 2.14 -2.93
CA ALA A 120 -6.84 2.57 -2.72
C ALA A 120 -6.76 4.03 -2.24
N LEU A 121 -7.79 4.84 -2.52
CA LEU A 121 -7.89 6.24 -2.09
C LEU A 121 -9.04 6.48 -1.11
N ILE A 122 -10.19 5.82 -1.30
CA ILE A 122 -11.43 6.08 -0.57
C ILE A 122 -11.83 4.88 0.26
N GLY A 123 -11.78 4.99 1.59
CA GLY A 123 -12.35 3.98 2.48
C GLY A 123 -12.21 4.34 3.95
N ASN A 124 -13.19 3.92 4.74
CA ASN A 124 -13.18 4.06 6.20
C ASN A 124 -12.60 2.77 6.82
N TRP A 125 -11.55 2.92 7.63
CA TRP A 125 -10.83 1.80 8.25
C TRP A 125 -11.16 1.67 9.74
N TYR A 126 -11.45 0.44 10.17
CA TYR A 126 -11.64 0.09 11.58
C TYR A 126 -10.64 -0.98 11.98
N GLU A 127 -10.01 -0.81 13.15
CA GLU A 127 -9.09 -1.80 13.73
C GLU A 127 -9.70 -2.40 14.99
N PHE A 128 -9.56 -3.72 15.14
CA PHE A 128 -9.83 -4.40 16.39
C PHE A 128 -9.02 -5.68 16.51
N PHE A 129 -8.93 -6.22 17.73
CA PHE A 129 -8.18 -7.44 18.02
C PHE A 129 -9.13 -8.63 18.10
N PRO A 130 -9.09 -9.61 17.17
CA PRO A 130 -9.98 -10.78 17.21
C PRO A 130 -9.95 -11.52 18.55
N ARG A 131 -8.76 -11.64 19.17
CA ARG A 131 -8.58 -12.26 20.49
C ARG A 131 -9.35 -11.60 21.63
N SER A 132 -9.82 -10.36 21.45
CA SER A 132 -10.59 -9.63 22.47
C SER A 132 -12.11 -9.78 22.28
N GLU A 133 -12.57 -10.03 21.05
CA GLU A 133 -14.01 -10.18 20.77
C GLU A 133 -14.48 -11.58 21.18
N GLY A 134 -15.29 -11.63 22.23
CA GLY A 134 -15.73 -12.88 22.85
C GLY A 134 -14.75 -13.42 23.90
N ALA A 135 -13.72 -12.65 24.28
CA ALA A 135 -12.85 -13.02 25.39
C ALA A 135 -13.60 -13.01 26.72
N ILE A 136 -13.34 -14.00 27.56
CA ILE A 136 -14.00 -14.17 28.86
C ILE A 136 -12.97 -14.29 29.96
N LYS A 137 -13.18 -13.59 31.07
CA LYS A 137 -12.42 -13.82 32.30
C LYS A 137 -13.04 -14.96 33.10
N ASN A 138 -12.30 -16.04 33.27
CA ASN A 138 -12.71 -17.21 34.03
C ASN A 138 -12.66 -16.93 35.54
N SER A 139 -13.31 -17.79 36.33
CA SER A 139 -13.40 -17.64 37.79
C SER A 139 -12.06 -17.71 38.51
N ASP A 140 -11.08 -18.42 37.93
CA ASP A 140 -9.71 -18.53 38.43
C ASP A 140 -8.82 -17.34 38.04
N GLY A 141 -9.37 -16.36 37.30
CA GLY A 141 -8.67 -15.17 36.83
C GLY A 141 -7.96 -15.33 35.49
N SER A 142 -7.95 -16.54 34.90
CA SER A 142 -7.47 -16.75 33.53
C SER A 142 -8.40 -16.10 32.50
N ILE A 143 -7.86 -15.83 31.31
CA ILE A 143 -8.63 -15.27 30.19
C ILE A 143 -8.73 -16.34 29.12
N THR A 144 -9.96 -16.70 28.74
CA THR A 144 -10.22 -17.42 27.50
C THR A 144 -10.23 -16.41 26.37
N SER A 145 -9.35 -16.58 25.38
CA SER A 145 -9.28 -15.72 24.20
C SER A 145 -10.56 -15.82 23.35
N GLY A 146 -10.91 -14.70 22.70
CA GLY A 146 -11.77 -14.74 21.51
C GLY A 146 -11.09 -15.43 20.34
N ASN A 147 -11.86 -15.83 19.33
CA ASN A 147 -11.39 -16.50 18.12
C ASN A 147 -12.09 -15.94 16.87
N PHE A 148 -11.77 -16.45 15.68
CA PHE A 148 -12.39 -15.96 14.44
C PHE A 148 -13.91 -16.14 14.40
N ARG A 149 -14.47 -17.15 15.07
CA ARG A 149 -15.93 -17.35 15.14
C ARG A 149 -16.58 -16.26 15.99
N SER A 150 -16.07 -16.00 17.18
CA SER A 150 -16.63 -14.97 18.06
C SER A 150 -16.36 -13.56 17.53
N ALA A 151 -15.19 -13.32 16.95
CA ALA A 151 -14.85 -12.05 16.33
C ALA A 151 -15.74 -11.71 15.12
N ALA A 152 -16.24 -12.72 14.40
CA ALA A 152 -17.13 -12.51 13.27
C ALA A 152 -18.47 -11.86 13.67
N ASP A 153 -18.92 -12.05 14.91
CA ASP A 153 -20.16 -11.44 15.42
C ASP A 153 -20.05 -9.90 15.46
N ARG A 154 -18.83 -9.36 15.60
CA ARG A 154 -18.59 -7.92 15.66
C ARG A 154 -18.67 -7.23 14.29
N ILE A 155 -18.50 -7.97 13.20
CA ILE A 155 -18.41 -7.42 11.83
C ILE A 155 -19.69 -6.63 11.45
N ALA A 156 -20.87 -7.13 11.82
CA ALA A 156 -22.13 -6.46 11.49
C ALA A 156 -22.22 -5.07 12.14
N ASP A 157 -21.68 -4.90 13.34
CA ASP A 157 -21.67 -3.60 14.02
C ASP A 157 -20.60 -2.65 13.43
N VAL A 158 -19.46 -3.18 13.00
CA VAL A 158 -18.46 -2.42 12.23
C VAL A 158 -19.08 -1.86 10.94
N ALA A 159 -19.79 -2.69 10.19
CA ALA A 159 -20.49 -2.26 8.98
C ALA A 159 -21.57 -1.21 9.26
N LYS A 160 -22.35 -1.34 10.35
CA LYS A 160 -23.36 -0.34 10.76
C LYS A 160 -22.75 1.02 11.08
N MET A 161 -21.50 1.07 11.52
CA MET A 161 -20.78 2.34 11.75
C MET A 161 -20.30 2.99 10.44
N GLY A 162 -20.47 2.34 9.29
CA GLY A 162 -20.10 2.89 7.97
C GLY A 162 -18.64 2.65 7.59
N PHE A 163 -18.00 1.64 8.19
CA PHE A 163 -16.65 1.22 7.79
C PHE A 163 -16.67 0.31 6.57
N ASP A 164 -15.58 0.35 5.82
CA ASP A 164 -15.39 -0.41 4.58
C ASP A 164 -14.30 -1.49 4.74
N VAL A 165 -13.28 -1.18 5.54
CA VAL A 165 -12.11 -2.04 5.73
C VAL A 165 -11.96 -2.36 7.21
N LEU A 166 -11.79 -3.63 7.50
CA LEU A 166 -11.48 -4.14 8.82
C LEU A 166 -10.02 -4.59 8.87
N TYR A 167 -9.22 -3.80 9.55
CA TYR A 167 -7.81 -4.07 9.77
C TYR A 167 -7.63 -4.98 10.99
N LEU A 168 -6.91 -6.09 10.79
CA LEU A 168 -6.53 -7.01 11.84
C LEU A 168 -5.04 -6.88 12.15
N PRO A 169 -4.67 -6.72 13.44
CA PRO A 169 -3.31 -6.99 13.90
C PRO A 169 -2.86 -8.41 13.51
N PRO A 170 -1.56 -8.74 13.61
CA PRO A 170 -1.06 -10.06 13.22
C PRO A 170 -1.86 -11.21 13.84
N ILE A 171 -2.33 -12.13 13.00
CA ILE A 171 -3.17 -13.27 13.40
C ILE A 171 -2.36 -14.56 13.62
N HIS A 172 -1.03 -14.43 13.66
CA HIS A 172 -0.08 -15.53 13.67
C HIS A 172 0.27 -15.98 15.10
N PRO A 173 0.88 -17.16 15.28
CA PRO A 173 1.39 -17.60 16.58
C PRO A 173 2.35 -16.56 17.18
N ILE A 174 2.33 -16.41 18.51
CA ILE A 174 3.10 -15.39 19.23
C ILE A 174 4.24 -16.04 20.02
N GLY A 175 5.45 -15.47 19.93
CA GLY A 175 6.65 -15.94 20.64
C GLY A 175 6.48 -15.97 22.17
N TYR A 176 7.23 -16.85 22.83
CA TYR A 176 7.29 -17.00 24.28
C TYR A 176 8.54 -16.33 24.87
N SER A 177 9.66 -16.41 24.16
CA SER A 177 10.93 -15.81 24.52
C SER A 177 10.84 -14.29 24.56
N HIS A 178 11.24 -13.71 25.69
CA HIS A 178 11.17 -12.27 25.95
C HIS A 178 9.77 -11.65 25.77
N ARG A 179 8.71 -12.47 25.85
CA ARG A 179 7.33 -12.02 25.71
C ARG A 179 7.03 -10.89 26.70
N LYS A 180 6.46 -9.81 26.17
CA LYS A 180 6.00 -8.69 26.98
C LYS A 180 4.70 -9.00 27.69
N GLY A 181 4.58 -8.52 28.93
CA GLY A 181 3.35 -8.63 29.72
C GLY A 181 2.47 -7.39 29.62
N LYS A 182 1.45 -7.35 30.49
CA LYS A 182 0.51 -6.22 30.56
C LYS A 182 1.24 -4.89 30.76
N ASN A 183 0.70 -3.82 30.17
CA ASN A 183 1.28 -2.47 30.21
C ASN A 183 2.73 -2.40 29.71
N ASN A 184 3.08 -3.22 28.69
CA ASN A 184 4.40 -3.24 28.07
C ASN A 184 5.53 -3.60 29.07
N SER A 185 5.22 -4.41 30.09
CA SER A 185 6.23 -4.95 31.01
C SER A 185 7.22 -5.84 30.26
N LEU A 186 8.48 -5.84 30.70
CA LEU A 186 9.54 -6.67 30.10
C LEU A 186 9.41 -8.17 30.41
N SER A 187 8.47 -8.53 31.27
CA SER A 187 8.24 -9.92 31.68
C SER A 187 6.75 -10.20 31.69
N ALA A 188 6.36 -11.21 30.92
CA ALA A 188 5.00 -11.74 30.90
C ALA A 188 4.74 -12.66 32.09
N GLY A 189 3.54 -12.56 32.66
CA GLY A 189 2.99 -13.60 33.53
C GLY A 189 2.58 -14.85 32.74
N PRO A 190 2.27 -15.97 33.42
CA PRO A 190 1.91 -17.23 32.76
C PRO A 190 0.62 -17.17 31.91
N LEU A 191 -0.20 -16.15 32.13
CA LEU A 191 -1.49 -15.93 31.45
C LEU A 191 -1.49 -14.70 30.54
N ASP A 192 -0.33 -14.05 30.35
CA ASP A 192 -0.26 -12.88 29.48
C ASP A 192 -0.17 -13.32 28.02
N PRO A 193 -1.07 -12.83 27.14
CA PRO A 193 -1.17 -13.27 25.76
C PRO A 193 -0.09 -12.66 24.84
N GLY A 194 0.78 -11.81 25.40
CA GLY A 194 1.84 -11.14 24.66
C GLY A 194 1.33 -10.14 23.61
N VAL A 195 2.25 -9.82 22.69
CA VAL A 195 2.07 -8.81 21.65
C VAL A 195 1.93 -9.53 20.29
N PRO A 196 0.86 -9.30 19.52
CA PRO A 196 0.66 -9.98 18.23
C PRO A 196 1.82 -9.81 17.24
N TRP A 197 2.48 -8.65 17.26
CA TRP A 197 3.67 -8.35 16.45
C TRP A 197 4.93 -9.18 16.78
N ALA A 198 4.95 -9.91 17.90
CA ALA A 198 6.02 -10.87 18.20
C ALA A 198 5.76 -12.22 17.51
N ILE A 199 5.75 -12.18 16.17
CA ILE A 199 5.29 -13.26 15.30
C ILE A 199 6.25 -14.45 15.36
N GLY A 200 5.68 -15.64 15.50
CA GLY A 200 6.37 -16.92 15.35
C GLY A 200 6.59 -17.65 16.66
N ASN A 201 6.28 -18.95 16.64
CA ASN A 201 6.73 -19.92 17.65
C ASN A 201 6.74 -21.32 17.00
N GLU A 202 6.81 -22.37 17.81
CA GLU A 202 6.77 -23.77 17.34
C GLU A 202 5.51 -24.16 16.55
N SER A 203 4.41 -23.42 16.69
CA SER A 203 3.16 -23.64 15.94
C SER A 203 3.17 -23.00 14.54
N GLY A 204 4.19 -22.22 14.19
CA GLY A 204 4.35 -21.64 12.86
C GLY A 204 4.77 -20.16 12.85
N GLY A 205 4.83 -19.58 11.64
CA GLY A 205 5.26 -18.21 11.38
C GLY A 205 4.20 -17.37 10.69
N HIS A 206 4.61 -16.53 9.73
CA HIS A 206 3.75 -15.60 8.98
C HIS A 206 2.73 -16.28 8.06
N ASP A 207 2.84 -17.59 7.84
CA ASP A 207 1.92 -18.41 7.04
C ASP A 207 1.04 -19.33 7.90
N ALA A 208 1.05 -19.13 9.23
CA ALA A 208 0.26 -19.90 10.18
C ALA A 208 -0.77 -19.01 10.88
N ILE A 209 -1.85 -19.64 11.37
CA ILE A 209 -2.85 -19.00 12.23
C ILE A 209 -2.50 -19.32 13.69
N ASN A 210 -2.63 -18.33 14.56
CA ASN A 210 -2.51 -18.54 16.00
C ASN A 210 -3.55 -19.58 16.45
N PRO A 211 -3.15 -20.71 17.08
CA PRO A 211 -4.10 -21.74 17.50
C PRO A 211 -5.22 -21.25 18.43
N GLU A 212 -4.99 -20.17 19.19
CA GLU A 212 -6.04 -19.57 20.03
C GLU A 212 -7.15 -18.87 19.22
N LEU A 213 -6.86 -18.48 17.97
CA LEU A 213 -7.82 -17.86 17.05
C LEU A 213 -8.60 -18.87 16.20
N GLY A 214 -8.17 -20.13 16.16
CA GLY A 214 -8.76 -21.21 15.37
C GLY A 214 -7.84 -21.68 14.24
N ASP A 215 -8.44 -22.06 13.11
CA ASP A 215 -7.72 -22.56 11.94
C ASP A 215 -8.06 -21.78 10.65
N PHE A 216 -7.59 -22.28 9.50
CA PHE A 216 -7.85 -21.66 8.19
C PHE A 216 -9.33 -21.70 7.80
N ASP A 217 -10.10 -22.69 8.24
CA ASP A 217 -11.53 -22.77 7.93
C ASP A 217 -12.34 -21.80 8.80
N ASP A 218 -11.91 -21.57 10.03
CA ASP A 218 -12.43 -20.49 10.87
C ASP A 218 -12.10 -19.11 10.29
N PHE A 219 -10.88 -18.92 9.76
CA PHE A 219 -10.52 -17.67 9.09
C PHE A 219 -11.32 -17.45 7.80
N LYS A 220 -11.48 -18.48 6.95
CA LYS A 220 -12.36 -18.40 5.77
C LYS A 220 -13.81 -18.08 6.15
N PHE A 221 -14.30 -18.62 7.27
CA PHE A 221 -15.61 -18.25 7.79
C PHE A 221 -15.66 -16.76 8.15
N PHE A 222 -14.67 -16.24 8.88
CA PHE A 222 -14.58 -14.83 9.22
C PHE A 222 -14.60 -13.94 7.96
N LEU A 223 -13.78 -14.26 6.95
CA LEU A 223 -13.77 -13.56 5.66
C LEU A 223 -15.13 -13.61 4.96
N LYS A 224 -15.81 -14.76 4.96
CA LYS A 224 -17.15 -14.90 4.37
C LYS A 224 -18.17 -13.99 5.07
N VAL A 225 -18.09 -13.85 6.39
CA VAL A 225 -18.96 -12.93 7.15
C VAL A 225 -18.60 -11.48 6.81
N ALA A 226 -17.31 -11.13 6.69
CA ALA A 226 -16.87 -9.81 6.24
C ALA A 226 -17.41 -9.45 4.85
N THR A 227 -17.22 -10.33 3.85
CA THR A 227 -17.75 -10.15 2.50
C THR A 227 -19.26 -9.97 2.49
N LYS A 228 -20.00 -10.77 3.28
CA LYS A 228 -21.47 -10.66 3.38
C LYS A 228 -21.94 -9.30 3.92
N ASN A 229 -21.10 -8.63 4.72
CA ASN A 229 -21.36 -7.30 5.28
C ASN A 229 -20.67 -6.17 4.49
N ASN A 230 -20.14 -6.46 3.29
CA ASN A 230 -19.38 -5.51 2.46
C ASN A 230 -18.15 -4.92 3.15
N ILE A 231 -17.48 -5.72 3.98
CA ILE A 231 -16.22 -5.38 4.65
C ILE A 231 -15.06 -6.09 3.95
N GLU A 232 -14.07 -5.33 3.49
CA GLU A 232 -12.76 -5.87 3.09
C GLU A 232 -11.91 -6.11 4.33
N VAL A 233 -11.17 -7.22 4.39
CA VAL A 233 -10.25 -7.50 5.50
C VAL A 233 -8.84 -7.13 5.07
N ALA A 234 -8.16 -6.32 5.88
CA ALA A 234 -6.74 -6.01 5.73
C ALA A 234 -5.96 -6.70 6.85
N LEU A 235 -4.92 -7.46 6.50
CA LEU A 235 -4.02 -8.08 7.47
C LEU A 235 -2.77 -7.22 7.66
N ASP A 236 -2.30 -7.13 8.89
CA ASP A 236 -0.98 -6.57 9.21
C ASP A 236 0.12 -7.41 8.57
N LEU A 237 1.06 -6.74 7.90
CA LEU A 237 2.30 -7.32 7.39
C LEU A 237 3.49 -6.73 8.14
N ALA A 238 3.85 -7.35 9.27
CA ALA A 238 5.00 -6.98 10.07
C ALA A 238 6.20 -7.88 9.74
N LEU A 239 7.13 -7.37 8.91
CA LEU A 239 8.33 -8.10 8.48
C LEU A 239 9.39 -8.17 9.59
N GLN A 240 9.13 -9.00 10.60
CA GLN A 240 9.96 -9.19 11.79
C GLN A 240 9.64 -10.53 12.45
N CYS A 241 10.48 -11.01 13.36
CA CYS A 241 10.30 -12.33 13.97
C CYS A 241 10.46 -12.25 15.48
N SER A 242 9.69 -13.01 16.25
CA SER A 242 10.06 -13.34 17.62
C SER A 242 11.33 -14.20 17.63
N PRO A 243 12.03 -14.33 18.78
CA PRO A 243 13.15 -15.25 18.91
C PRO A 243 12.79 -16.73 18.65
N ASP A 244 11.52 -17.09 18.77
CA ASP A 244 11.02 -18.47 18.61
C ASP A 244 10.53 -18.76 17.18
N HIS A 245 10.54 -17.77 16.29
CA HIS A 245 10.08 -17.94 14.91
C HIS A 245 10.94 -19.00 14.18
N PRO A 246 10.34 -19.91 13.38
CA PRO A 246 11.07 -20.96 12.65
C PRO A 246 12.27 -20.44 11.84
N TRP A 247 12.12 -19.31 11.15
CA TRP A 247 13.19 -18.65 10.38
C TRP A 247 14.46 -18.36 11.18
N VAL A 248 14.38 -18.10 12.49
CA VAL A 248 15.58 -17.86 13.31
C VAL A 248 16.52 -19.08 13.30
N LYS A 249 15.95 -20.28 13.17
CA LYS A 249 16.70 -21.54 13.08
C LYS A 249 16.95 -21.96 11.63
N THR A 250 15.95 -21.86 10.76
CA THR A 250 16.02 -22.38 9.38
C THR A 250 16.73 -21.45 8.43
N ASN A 251 16.71 -20.13 8.70
CA ASN A 251 17.22 -19.06 7.84
C ASN A 251 18.03 -18.03 8.65
N PRO A 252 19.10 -18.46 9.35
CA PRO A 252 19.89 -17.58 10.19
C PRO A 252 20.52 -16.40 9.45
N GLU A 253 20.70 -16.50 8.13
CA GLU A 253 21.22 -15.46 7.24
C GLU A 253 20.30 -14.25 7.13
N TRP A 254 18.98 -14.42 7.37
CA TRP A 254 18.00 -13.33 7.36
C TRP A 254 18.05 -12.45 8.62
N PHE A 255 19.02 -12.66 9.51
CA PHE A 255 19.21 -11.87 10.73
C PHE A 255 20.65 -11.41 10.88
N THR A 256 20.83 -10.21 11.43
CA THR A 256 22.16 -9.70 11.77
C THR A 256 22.63 -10.27 13.10
N LYS A 257 23.65 -11.14 13.04
CA LYS A 257 24.31 -11.68 14.23
C LYS A 257 25.41 -10.75 14.70
N ARG A 258 25.47 -10.52 16.01
CA ARG A 258 26.60 -9.90 16.69
C ARG A 258 27.80 -10.85 16.71
N ALA A 259 28.97 -10.32 17.07
CA ALA A 259 30.20 -11.09 17.16
C ALA A 259 30.13 -12.29 18.14
N ASP A 260 29.26 -12.22 19.15
CA ASP A 260 29.01 -13.31 20.11
C ASP A 260 27.97 -14.33 19.62
N GLY A 261 27.45 -14.17 18.40
CA GLY A 261 26.41 -15.00 17.81
C GLY A 261 24.97 -14.64 18.19
N SER A 262 24.76 -13.69 19.10
CA SER A 262 23.42 -13.21 19.47
C SER A 262 22.80 -12.34 18.38
N ILE A 263 21.47 -12.22 18.36
CA ILE A 263 20.75 -11.28 17.49
C ILE A 263 20.28 -10.11 18.34
N ALA A 264 20.46 -8.89 17.84
CA ALA A 264 19.94 -7.70 18.50
C ALA A 264 18.41 -7.65 18.37
N TYR A 265 17.72 -7.32 19.46
CA TYR A 265 16.30 -7.03 19.37
C TYR A 265 16.05 -5.73 18.59
N ALA A 266 14.86 -5.58 18.00
CA ALA A 266 14.52 -4.40 17.22
C ALA A 266 14.30 -3.16 18.11
N GLU A 267 14.65 -1.99 17.59
CA GLU A 267 14.38 -0.70 18.22
C GLU A 267 13.83 0.29 17.19
N ASN A 268 12.96 1.19 17.63
CA ASN A 268 12.60 2.41 16.90
C ASN A 268 12.68 3.56 17.90
N PRO A 269 13.88 4.16 18.08
CA PRO A 269 14.17 5.03 19.22
C PRO A 269 13.11 6.12 19.44
N PRO A 270 12.63 6.32 20.69
CA PRO A 270 13.15 5.74 21.94
C PRO A 270 12.57 4.36 22.30
N LYS A 271 11.73 3.75 21.44
CA LYS A 271 11.03 2.49 21.73
C LYS A 271 11.95 1.29 21.53
N LYS A 272 11.82 0.32 22.43
CA LYS A 272 12.55 -0.96 22.41
C LYS A 272 11.58 -2.14 22.34
N TYR A 273 11.94 -3.13 21.52
CA TYR A 273 11.11 -4.28 21.25
C TYR A 273 11.89 -5.57 21.52
N GLN A 274 12.11 -5.85 22.81
CA GLN A 274 12.90 -7.00 23.28
C GLN A 274 12.35 -8.37 22.86
N ASP A 275 11.09 -8.40 22.46
CA ASP A 275 10.33 -9.56 22.02
C ASP A 275 10.47 -9.88 20.52
N ILE A 276 11.25 -9.11 19.76
CA ILE A 276 11.40 -9.28 18.30
C ILE A 276 12.82 -9.01 17.78
N TYR A 277 13.16 -9.67 16.68
CA TYR A 277 14.34 -9.49 15.86
C TYR A 277 13.98 -8.86 14.50
N PRO A 278 14.76 -7.86 14.03
CA PRO A 278 14.59 -7.30 12.70
C PRO A 278 15.21 -8.21 11.64
N LEU A 279 14.63 -8.20 10.43
CA LEU A 279 15.18 -8.91 9.28
C LEU A 279 16.36 -8.14 8.66
N ASN A 280 17.33 -8.88 8.13
CA ASN A 280 18.45 -8.37 7.35
C ASN A 280 18.25 -8.70 5.86
N PHE A 281 18.14 -7.66 5.05
CA PHE A 281 17.91 -7.78 3.61
C PHE A 281 19.21 -7.87 2.78
N ASP A 282 20.39 -7.66 3.38
CA ASP A 282 21.65 -7.58 2.64
C ASP A 282 22.32 -8.94 2.41
N ASN A 283 22.05 -9.93 3.26
CA ASN A 283 22.74 -11.23 3.21
C ASN A 283 22.15 -12.18 2.16
N ASP A 284 20.82 -12.23 2.06
CA ASP A 284 20.09 -13.10 1.13
C ASP A 284 18.79 -12.43 0.66
N TYR A 285 18.93 -11.29 -0.02
CA TYR A 285 17.80 -10.55 -0.57
C TYR A 285 16.88 -11.44 -1.45
N PRO A 286 17.39 -12.25 -2.40
CA PRO A 286 16.52 -13.04 -3.28
C PRO A 286 15.70 -14.08 -2.53
N GLY A 287 16.29 -14.80 -1.56
CA GLY A 287 15.58 -15.79 -0.78
C GLY A 287 14.51 -15.16 0.12
N LEU A 288 14.88 -14.10 0.84
CA LEU A 288 13.92 -13.38 1.70
C LEU A 288 12.78 -12.75 0.89
N PHE A 289 13.08 -12.14 -0.26
CA PHE A 289 12.05 -11.58 -1.15
C PHE A 289 11.09 -12.65 -1.65
N ALA A 290 11.61 -13.80 -2.12
CA ALA A 290 10.77 -14.89 -2.61
C ALA A 290 9.85 -15.44 -1.53
N GLU A 291 10.33 -15.56 -0.29
CA GLU A 291 9.53 -16.03 0.84
C GLU A 291 8.46 -15.01 1.26
N ILE A 292 8.80 -13.73 1.36
CA ILE A 292 7.82 -12.67 1.65
C ILE A 292 6.74 -12.64 0.57
N TYR A 293 7.13 -12.74 -0.70
CA TYR A 293 6.18 -12.80 -1.82
C TYR A 293 5.25 -14.02 -1.72
N ARG A 294 5.78 -15.20 -1.39
CA ARG A 294 5.00 -16.42 -1.15
C ARG A 294 3.98 -16.22 -0.01
N VAL A 295 4.43 -15.65 1.12
CA VAL A 295 3.57 -15.36 2.28
C VAL A 295 2.46 -14.38 1.91
N VAL A 296 2.77 -13.27 1.25
CA VAL A 296 1.75 -12.30 0.82
C VAL A 296 0.76 -12.95 -0.14
N THR A 297 1.24 -13.76 -1.08
CA THR A 297 0.38 -14.46 -2.06
C THR A 297 -0.54 -15.50 -1.42
N LEU A 298 -0.12 -16.15 -0.33
CA LEU A 298 -0.98 -17.10 0.41
C LEU A 298 -2.24 -16.45 0.98
N TRP A 299 -2.12 -15.19 1.42
CA TRP A 299 -3.21 -14.47 2.09
C TRP A 299 -4.14 -13.70 1.14
N ILE A 300 -3.76 -13.56 -0.14
CA ILE A 300 -4.60 -13.00 -1.23
C ILE A 300 -5.57 -14.07 -1.73
#